data_AF-A0A1G9MH42-F1
#
_entry.id   AF-A0A1G9MH42-F1
#
_cell.length_a   1.000
_cell.length_b   1.000
_cell.length_c   1.000
_cell.angle_alpha   90.00
_cell.angle_beta   90.00
_cell.angle_gamma   90.00
#
_symmetry.space_group_name_H-M   'P 1'
#
loop_
_entity.id
_entity.type
_entity.pdbx_description
1 polymer ?
#
loop_
_entity_poly.entity_id
_entity_poly.type
_entity_poly.pdbx_seq_one_letter_code
_entity_poly.pdbx_strand_id
1 'polypeptide(L)' 'MTLSELDHRAAVTTARWAALTRRPVTECPYNPAGDARQRALAFLWVRIYRRTQSAGS' A
#
# COMPACT_ATOMS: atom_id res chain seq x y z
N MET A 1 10.52 4.59 -15.15
CA MET A 1 9.93 5.67 -14.32
C MET A 1 10.23 5.36 -12.87
N THR A 2 10.94 6.24 -12.17
CA THR A 2 11.20 6.13 -10.73
C THR A 2 9.98 6.63 -9.96
N LEU A 3 9.59 5.93 -8.90
CA LEU A 3 8.53 6.40 -8.01
C LEU A 3 8.96 7.68 -7.31
N SER A 4 8.08 8.67 -7.25
CA SER A 4 8.35 9.87 -6.45
C SER A 4 8.39 9.52 -4.97
N GLU A 5 9.18 10.26 -4.19
CA GLU A 5 9.23 10.08 -2.74
C GLU A 5 7.84 10.31 -2.10
N LEU A 6 7.06 11.24 -2.65
CA LEU A 6 5.70 11.52 -2.21
C LEU A 6 4.79 10.29 -2.43
N ASP A 7 4.84 9.65 -3.60
CA ASP A 7 4.06 8.45 -3.90
C ASP A 7 4.41 7.32 -2.93
N HIS A 8 5.71 7.13 -2.67
CA HIS A 8 6.18 6.13 -1.73
C HIS A 8 5.63 6.41 -0.32
N ARG A 9 5.79 7.64 0.19
CA ARG A 9 5.31 8.03 1.52
C ARG A 9 3.78 7.89 1.64
N ALA A 10 3.05 8.25 0.58
CA ALA A 10 1.59 8.09 0.53
C ALA A 10 1.17 6.62 0.60
N ALA A 11 1.80 5.74 -0.19
CA ALA A 11 1.50 4.31 -0.18
C ALA A 11 1.77 3.66 1.17
N VAL A 12 2.90 3.99 1.81
CA VAL A 12 3.25 3.46 3.14
C VAL A 12 2.27 3.95 4.21
N THR A 13 1.97 5.24 4.22
CA THR A 13 1.09 5.85 5.23
C THR A 13 -0.31 5.28 5.16
N THR A 14 -0.88 5.24 3.95
CA THR A 14 -2.24 4.72 3.73
C THR A 14 -2.34 3.22 4.03
N ALA A 15 -1.33 2.42 3.67
CA ALA A 15 -1.30 0.99 3.97
C ALA A 15 -1.29 0.71 5.49
N ARG A 16 -0.47 1.47 6.24
CA ARG A 16 -0.42 1.35 7.70
C ARG A 16 -1.75 1.73 8.34
N TRP A 17 -2.33 2.86 7.91
CA TRP A 17 -3.62 3.31 8.42
C TRP A 17 -4.72 2.26 8.18
N ALA A 18 -4.82 1.73 6.96
CA ALA A 18 -5.80 0.71 6.61
C ALA A 18 -5.63 -0.58 7.43
N ALA A 19 -4.38 -1.02 7.65
CA ALA A 19 -4.09 -2.19 8.47
C ALA A 19 -4.49 -1.98 9.94
N LEU A 20 -4.13 -0.84 10.54
CA LEU A 20 -4.42 -0.51 11.94
C LEU A 20 -5.93 -0.34 12.20
N THR A 21 -6.65 0.17 11.21
CA THR A 21 -8.12 0.36 11.27
C THR A 21 -8.91 -0.86 10.80
N ARG A 22 -8.24 -1.99 10.54
CA ARG A 22 -8.85 -3.25 10.07
C ARG A 22 -9.70 -3.12 8.80
N ARG A 23 -9.34 -2.17 7.93
CA ARG A 23 -9.96 -2.03 6.60
C ARG A 23 -9.53 -3.20 5.72
N PRO A 24 -10.37 -3.74 4.84
CA PRO A 24 -10.00 -4.87 4.00
C PRO A 24 -8.91 -4.50 2.99
N VAL A 25 -8.06 -5.47 2.65
CA VAL A 25 -6.95 -5.31 1.68
C VAL A 25 -7.45 -4.89 0.28
N THR A 26 -8.72 -5.17 -0.04
CA THR A 26 -9.37 -4.80 -1.30
C THR A 26 -9.57 -3.29 -1.44
N GLU A 27 -9.43 -2.51 -0.37
CA GLU A 27 -9.45 -1.04 -0.41
C GLU A 27 -8.09 -0.42 -0.79
N CYS A 28 -7.14 -1.22 -1.29
CA CYS A 28 -5.92 -0.70 -1.89
C CYS A 28 -6.27 0.33 -2.97
N PRO A 29 -5.79 1.60 -2.87
CA PRO A 29 -6.19 2.66 -3.79
C PRO A 29 -5.50 2.57 -5.16
N TYR A 30 -4.48 1.73 -5.29
CA TYR A 30 -3.69 1.57 -6.51
C TYR A 30 -4.16 0.40 -7.35
N ASN A 31 -4.14 0.56 -8.67
CA ASN A 31 -4.60 -0.48 -9.60
C ASN A 31 -3.45 -1.45 -9.97
N PRO A 32 -3.50 -2.74 -9.56
CA PRO A 32 -2.47 -3.73 -9.92
C PRO A 32 -2.50 -4.13 -11.41
N ALA A 33 -3.59 -3.84 -12.13
CA ALA A 33 -3.68 -4.00 -13.58
C ALA A 33 -3.33 -2.71 -14.35
N GLY A 34 -2.98 -1.63 -13.64
CA GLY A 34 -2.60 -0.34 -14.23
C GLY A 34 -1.17 -0.31 -14.77
N ASP A 35 -0.67 0.90 -14.98
CA ASP A 35 0.70 1.15 -15.43
C ASP A 35 1.77 0.68 -14.42
N ALA A 36 3.04 0.78 -14.80
CA ALA A 36 4.16 0.36 -13.96
C ALA A 36 4.20 1.08 -12.59
N ARG A 37 3.78 2.34 -12.54
CA ARG A 37 3.73 3.13 -11.29
C ARG A 37 2.63 2.62 -10.38
N GLN A 38 1.41 2.43 -10.90
CA GLN A 38 0.27 1.89 -10.17
C GLN A 38 0.54 0.49 -9.64
N ARG A 39 1.14 -0.37 -10.48
CA ARG A 39 1.59 -1.71 -10.08
C ARG A 39 2.58 -1.66 -8.93
N ALA A 40 3.63 -0.86 -9.05
CA ALA A 40 4.66 -0.76 -8.01
C ALA A 40 4.07 -0.25 -6.68
N LEU A 41 3.17 0.73 -6.73
CA LEU A 41 2.48 1.24 -5.54
C LEU A 41 1.53 0.23 -4.92
N ALA A 42 0.78 -0.53 -5.73
CA ALA A 42 -0.09 -1.60 -5.24
C ALA A 42 0.72 -2.69 -4.50
N PHE A 43 1.84 -3.13 -5.08
CA PHE A 43 2.73 -4.11 -4.43
C PHE A 43 3.31 -3.58 -3.11
N LEU A 44 3.79 -2.33 -3.11
CA LEU A 44 4.32 -1.70 -1.89
C LEU A 44 3.24 -1.60 -0.81
N TRP A 45 2.05 -1.11 -1.18
CA TRP A 45 0.93 -0.94 -0.26
C TRP A 45 0.53 -2.26 0.40
N VAL A 46 0.31 -3.32 -0.39
CA VAL A 46 -0.07 -4.66 0.13
C VAL A 46 1.02 -5.23 1.03
N ARG A 47 2.30 -5.05 0.67
CA ARG A 47 3.43 -5.52 1.48
C ARG A 47 3.44 -4.85 2.86
N ILE A 48 3.26 -3.54 2.91
CA ILE A 48 3.23 -2.78 4.17
C ILE A 48 2.00 -3.15 5.00
N TYR A 49 0.82 -3.22 4.37
CA TYR A 49 -0.42 -3.59 5.03
C TYR A 49 -0.31 -4.93 5.76
N ARG A 50 0.17 -5.99 5.07
CA ARG A 50 0.34 -7.32 5.66
C ARG A 50 1.33 -7.32 6.82
N ARG A 51 2.47 -6.63 6.65
CA ARG A 51 3.47 -6.50 7.72
C ARG A 51 2.91 -5.82 8.96
N THR A 52 2.09 -4.78 8.79
CA THR A 52 1.48 -4.07 9.91
C THR A 52 0.45 -4.92 10.66
N GLN A 53 -0.35 -5.73 9.95
CA GLN A 53 -1.28 -6.64 10.63
C GLN A 53 -0.59 -7.72 11.46
N SER A 54 0.50 -8.31 10.93
CA SER A 54 1.27 -9.34 11.66
C SER A 54 1.98 -8.80 12.90
N ALA A 55 2.23 -7.50 12.98
CA ALA A 55 2.87 -6.87 14.15
C ALA A 55 1.87 -6.51 15.27
N GLY A 56 0.57 -6.50 14.96
CA GLY A 56 -0.50 -6.17 15.91
C GLY A 56 -1.32 -7.39 16.38
N SER A 57 -0.92 -8.61 16.00
CA SER A 57 -1.48 -9.89 16.47
C SER A 57 -0.53 -10.53 17.47
#